data_AF-A0A7S3BDE6-F1
#
_entry.id   AF-A0A7S3BDE6-F1
#
_cell.length_a   1.000
_cell.length_b   1.000
_cell.length_c   1.000
_cell.angle_alpha   90.00
_cell.angle_beta   90.00
_cell.angle_gamma   90.00
#
_symmetry.space_group_name_H-M   'P 1'
#
loop_
_entity.id
_entity.type
_entity.pdbx_description
1 polymer ?
#
loop_
_entity_poly.entity_id
_entity_poly.type
_entity_poly.pdbx_seq_one_letter_code
_entity_poly.pdbx_strand_id
1 'polypeptide(L)'
;SLPPQARRVSGVIIYLCCADEAEARDLEVALGSLYAHFNRAAGYPVVIFHDFLREHHKARLRAVAEPKALSLHFEYLSSDVFAMPAILSADKIAQVPKSIRGYGMGYRHMCRFFSGPVFESDVLADYEYVWRLDSDSFLLGPPAADPFLEMAVANATYAWIHAFRDEPLFVTGLWDLTRDFLRARGIDEDRVHSWVPGGQSWPETPMCFATNCFLARRSWFTSEPYLSYFRAIDESGGFYRYRWGDACVHMLAAAGGYGGPHAIRVATQRPHATRVATVNRMYQGTAYVCGACHACVAALARSRDRWLRW
;
A
#
# COMPACT_ATOMS: atom_id res chain seq x y z
N SER A 1 16.19 -11.85 37.03
CA SER A 1 16.97 -12.01 35.79
C SER A 1 16.03 -11.82 34.62
N LEU A 2 16.22 -10.78 33.81
CA LEU A 2 15.40 -10.53 32.62
C LEU A 2 15.74 -11.58 31.54
N PRO A 3 14.75 -12.21 30.90
CA PRO A 3 15.01 -13.16 29.82
C PRO A 3 15.67 -12.47 28.61
N PRO A 4 16.32 -13.24 27.71
CA PRO A 4 17.12 -12.71 26.61
C PRO A 4 16.26 -11.79 25.76
N GLN A 5 16.82 -10.65 25.34
CA GLN A 5 16.24 -9.76 24.34
C GLN A 5 15.66 -10.60 23.20
N ALA A 6 14.33 -10.70 23.13
CA ALA A 6 13.68 -11.11 21.89
C ALA A 6 14.25 -10.18 20.83
N ARG A 7 15.02 -10.74 19.89
CA ARG A 7 15.63 -9.98 18.79
C ARG A 7 14.50 -9.17 18.18
N ARG A 8 14.59 -7.85 18.32
CA ARG A 8 13.53 -6.94 17.87
C ARG A 8 13.26 -7.25 16.40
N VAL A 9 11.99 -7.49 16.04
CA VAL A 9 11.62 -7.85 14.66
C VAL A 9 12.16 -6.79 13.72
N SER A 10 12.76 -7.20 12.60
CA SER A 10 13.31 -6.27 11.62
C SER A 10 12.15 -5.63 10.83
N GLY A 11 11.62 -4.51 11.34
CA GLY A 11 10.47 -3.81 10.78
C GLY A 11 10.80 -2.36 10.43
N VAL A 12 10.16 -1.84 9.38
CA VAL A 12 10.23 -0.44 8.96
C VAL A 12 8.85 0.09 8.64
N ILE A 13 8.61 1.36 8.99
CA ILE A 13 7.37 2.07 8.67
C ILE A 13 7.65 2.98 7.49
N ILE A 14 6.81 2.93 6.46
CA ILE A 14 7.01 3.71 5.25
C ILE A 14 5.82 4.63 4.96
N TYR A 15 6.15 5.82 4.47
CA TYR A 15 5.22 6.79 3.91
C TYR A 15 5.69 7.20 2.51
N LEU A 16 4.75 7.66 1.68
CA LEU A 16 5.05 8.39 0.45
C LEU A 16 4.41 9.78 0.57
N CYS A 17 5.16 10.83 0.21
CA CYS A 17 4.67 12.21 0.28
C CYS A 17 5.30 13.06 -0.82
N CYS A 18 4.50 13.93 -1.45
CA CYS A 18 5.03 14.93 -2.36
C CYS A 18 5.28 16.28 -1.68
N ALA A 19 5.79 17.25 -2.44
CA ALA A 19 6.05 18.61 -1.97
C ALA A 19 4.79 19.51 -1.83
N ASP A 20 3.58 18.95 -1.91
CA ASP A 20 2.33 19.69 -1.67
C ASP A 20 2.17 20.03 -0.18
N GLU A 21 1.88 21.28 0.15
CA GLU A 21 1.79 21.74 1.55
C GLU A 21 0.57 21.17 2.30
N ALA A 22 -0.51 20.83 1.60
CA ALA A 22 -1.64 20.18 2.26
C ALA A 22 -1.29 18.72 2.57
N GLU A 23 -0.67 17.99 1.64
CA GLU A 23 -0.20 16.63 1.90
C GLU A 23 0.89 16.56 2.97
N ALA A 24 1.85 17.50 2.97
CA ALA A 24 2.87 17.58 4.01
C ALA A 24 2.25 17.81 5.40
N ARG A 25 1.19 18.63 5.50
CA ARG A 25 0.45 18.83 6.75
C ARG A 25 -0.35 17.59 7.17
N ASP A 26 -0.96 16.90 6.22
CA ASP A 26 -1.63 15.62 6.50
C ASP A 26 -0.62 14.61 7.06
N LEU A 27 0.59 14.54 6.48
CA LEU A 27 1.67 13.69 6.97
C LEU A 27 2.18 14.10 8.36
N GLU A 28 2.25 15.40 8.68
CA GLU A 28 2.60 15.85 10.03
C GLU A 28 1.61 15.32 11.07
N VAL A 29 0.30 15.33 10.75
CA VAL A 29 -0.75 14.76 11.62
C VAL A 29 -0.61 13.23 11.72
N ALA A 30 -0.45 12.54 10.58
CA ALA A 30 -0.26 11.10 10.52
C ALA A 30 0.95 10.65 11.34
N LEU A 31 2.11 11.27 11.12
CA LEU A 31 3.35 11.01 11.82
C LEU A 31 3.22 11.31 13.33
N GLY A 32 2.56 12.41 13.68
CA GLY A 32 2.28 12.77 15.07
C GLY A 32 1.46 11.70 15.80
N SER A 33 0.42 11.18 15.15
CA SER A 33 -0.39 10.09 15.71
C SER A 33 0.41 8.80 15.86
N LEU A 34 1.28 8.48 14.89
CA LEU A 34 2.12 7.30 14.92
C LEU A 34 3.06 7.33 16.14
N TYR A 35 3.76 8.46 16.34
CA TYR A 35 4.65 8.61 17.49
C TYR A 35 3.89 8.69 18.82
N ALA A 36 2.74 9.37 18.86
CA ALA A 36 1.94 9.48 20.08
C ALA A 36 1.40 8.13 20.54
N HIS A 37 0.99 7.26 19.62
CA HIS A 37 0.29 6.02 19.94
C HIS A 37 1.14 4.77 19.89
N PHE A 38 2.26 4.77 19.17
CA PHE A 38 3.04 3.56 18.96
C PHE A 38 4.55 3.81 18.98
N ASN A 39 5.05 4.64 18.06
CA ASN A 39 6.46 4.58 17.70
C ASN A 39 7.40 5.26 18.70
N ARG A 40 6.89 6.11 19.62
CA ARG A 40 7.69 6.64 20.74
C ARG A 40 8.14 5.55 21.71
N ALA A 41 7.30 4.53 21.91
CA ALA A 41 7.62 3.37 22.74
C ALA A 41 8.30 2.26 21.95
N ALA A 42 7.81 1.99 20.73
CA ALA A 42 8.31 0.90 19.91
C ALA A 42 9.69 1.22 19.30
N GLY A 43 9.86 2.41 18.70
CA GLY A 43 11.13 2.93 18.19
C GLY A 43 11.57 2.33 16.84
N TYR A 44 10.63 1.99 15.95
CA TYR A 44 10.94 1.44 14.62
C TYR A 44 11.39 2.54 13.67
N PRO A 45 12.32 2.25 12.74
CA PRO A 45 12.73 3.20 11.71
C PRO A 45 11.53 3.63 10.87
N VAL A 46 11.53 4.90 10.47
CA VAL A 46 10.52 5.48 9.57
C VAL A 46 11.22 5.99 8.33
N VAL A 47 10.80 5.53 7.15
CA VAL A 47 11.28 6.02 5.85
C VAL A 47 10.15 6.79 5.19
N ILE A 48 10.42 8.05 4.85
CA ILE A 48 9.52 8.87 4.04
C ILE A 48 10.11 8.94 2.64
N PHE A 49 9.52 8.17 1.72
CA PHE A 49 9.79 8.33 0.29
C PHE A 49 9.16 9.62 -0.20
N HIS A 50 9.87 10.36 -1.03
CA HIS A 50 9.34 11.62 -1.53
C HIS A 50 9.90 12.04 -2.88
N ASP A 51 9.11 12.83 -3.60
CA ASP A 51 9.61 13.71 -4.65
C ASP A 51 9.58 15.17 -4.15
N PHE A 52 10.73 15.83 -4.19
CA PHE A 52 10.85 17.27 -3.97
C PHE A 52 10.43 17.85 -2.61
N LEU A 53 10.26 17.05 -1.53
CA LEU A 53 10.11 17.61 -0.18
C LEU A 53 11.26 18.58 0.12
N ARG A 54 10.89 19.81 0.48
CA ARG A 54 11.83 20.88 0.82
C ARG A 54 12.28 20.78 2.27
N GLU A 55 13.37 21.44 2.61
CA GLU A 55 13.93 21.39 3.97
C GLU A 55 12.97 21.88 5.06
N HIS A 56 12.11 22.85 4.76
CA HIS A 56 11.12 23.31 5.74
C HIS A 56 10.05 22.25 6.01
N HIS A 57 9.64 21.43 5.02
CA HIS A 57 8.77 20.27 5.26
C HIS A 57 9.48 19.23 6.14
N LYS A 58 10.72 18.87 5.78
CA LYS A 58 11.51 17.87 6.54
C LYS A 58 11.76 18.32 7.97
N ALA A 59 11.98 19.61 8.21
CA ALA A 59 12.17 20.18 9.54
C ALA A 59 10.91 20.02 10.40
N ARG A 60 9.71 20.29 9.88
CA ARG A 60 8.44 20.08 10.60
C ARG A 60 8.23 18.61 10.94
N LEU A 61 8.47 17.72 9.98
CA LEU A 61 8.34 16.26 10.17
C LEU A 61 9.34 15.72 11.21
N ARG A 62 10.58 16.21 11.22
CA ARG A 62 11.57 15.89 12.26
C ARG A 62 11.12 16.36 13.63
N ALA A 63 10.58 17.58 13.74
CA ALA A 63 10.10 18.13 15.01
C ALA A 63 8.96 17.27 15.63
N VAL A 64 8.10 16.70 14.79
CA VAL A 64 7.03 15.78 15.21
C VAL A 64 7.58 14.46 15.80
N ALA A 65 8.77 14.02 15.35
CA ALA A 65 9.38 12.74 15.74
C ALA A 65 10.23 12.77 17.03
N GLU A 66 10.50 13.94 17.63
CA GLU A 66 11.43 14.12 18.77
C GLU A 66 10.84 13.75 20.17
N PRO A 67 11.67 13.42 21.19
CA PRO A 67 13.14 13.49 21.23
C PRO A 67 13.85 12.14 21.04
N LYS A 68 13.16 11.11 20.52
CA LYS A 68 13.74 9.77 20.30
C LYS A 68 13.59 9.36 18.83
N ALA A 69 14.12 10.18 17.93
CA ALA A 69 14.23 9.87 16.50
C ALA A 69 15.22 8.71 16.26
N LEU A 70 14.84 7.49 16.63
CA LEU A 70 15.43 6.30 16.03
C LEU A 70 15.04 6.31 14.55
N SER A 71 15.94 6.88 13.76
CA SER A 71 16.02 6.98 12.29
C SER A 71 14.69 7.31 11.59
N LEU A 72 14.34 8.61 11.56
CA LEU A 72 13.52 9.17 10.50
C LEU A 72 14.42 9.46 9.29
N HIS A 73 14.22 8.70 8.21
CA HIS A 73 14.96 8.82 6.97
C HIS A 73 14.08 9.40 5.86
N PHE A 74 14.66 10.25 5.01
CA PHE A 74 13.99 10.82 3.85
C PHE A 74 14.64 10.25 2.60
N GLU A 75 13.90 9.45 1.84
CA GLU A 75 14.38 8.82 0.62
C GLU A 75 13.85 9.58 -0.59
N TYR A 76 14.75 10.15 -1.39
CA TYR A 76 14.36 10.87 -2.60
C TYR A 76 14.13 9.90 -3.75
N LEU A 77 12.95 9.96 -4.35
CA LEU A 77 12.63 9.18 -5.54
C LEU A 77 13.13 9.92 -6.78
N SER A 78 14.13 9.33 -7.45
CA SER A 78 14.60 9.82 -8.74
C SER A 78 13.56 9.56 -9.84
N SER A 79 13.69 10.26 -10.97
CA SER A 79 12.82 10.10 -12.13
C SER A 79 12.77 8.66 -12.68
N ASP A 80 13.86 7.92 -12.51
CA ASP A 80 14.02 6.60 -13.12
C ASP A 80 13.08 5.55 -12.50
N VAL A 81 12.76 5.71 -11.21
CA VAL A 81 11.75 4.89 -10.52
C VAL A 81 10.37 5.04 -11.19
N PHE A 82 10.13 6.16 -11.85
CA PHE A 82 8.88 6.48 -12.53
C PHE A 82 8.94 6.30 -14.05
N ALA A 83 10.00 5.69 -14.60
CA ALA A 83 10.06 5.36 -16.01
C ALA A 83 8.88 4.45 -16.42
N MET A 84 8.19 4.84 -17.50
CA MET A 84 7.07 4.06 -18.04
C MET A 84 7.57 2.86 -18.86
N PRO A 85 6.82 1.75 -18.87
CA PRO A 85 7.06 0.62 -19.76
C PRO A 85 7.16 1.03 -21.24
N ALA A 86 8.10 0.45 -21.98
CA ALA A 86 8.39 0.78 -23.38
C ALA A 86 7.19 0.61 -24.34
N ILE A 87 6.20 -0.20 -23.98
CA ILE A 87 4.96 -0.35 -24.76
C ILE A 87 4.14 0.94 -24.80
N LEU A 88 4.33 1.85 -23.85
CA LEU A 88 3.59 3.09 -23.73
C LEU A 88 4.32 4.22 -24.46
N SER A 89 3.57 4.92 -25.32
CA SER A 89 3.99 6.17 -25.95
C SER A 89 3.06 7.30 -25.51
N ALA A 90 3.50 8.55 -25.68
CA ALA A 90 2.66 9.73 -25.42
C ALA A 90 1.31 9.64 -26.15
N ASP A 91 1.31 9.19 -27.40
CA ASP A 91 0.07 9.00 -28.19
C ASP A 91 -0.86 7.96 -27.58
N LYS A 92 -0.33 6.82 -27.12
CA LYS A 92 -1.14 5.79 -26.46
C LYS A 92 -1.74 6.32 -25.15
N ILE A 93 -1.00 7.11 -24.39
CA ILE A 93 -1.52 7.77 -23.18
C ILE A 93 -2.59 8.81 -23.53
N ALA A 94 -2.39 9.57 -24.61
CA ALA A 94 -3.37 10.54 -25.11
C ALA A 94 -4.66 9.89 -25.66
N GLN A 95 -4.67 8.59 -25.94
CA GLN A 95 -5.86 7.84 -26.32
C GLN A 95 -6.62 7.23 -25.13
N VAL A 96 -6.03 7.22 -23.93
CA VAL A 96 -6.68 6.70 -22.72
C VAL A 96 -7.95 7.52 -22.40
N PRO A 97 -9.10 6.89 -22.10
CA PRO A 97 -10.35 7.59 -21.83
C PRO A 97 -10.23 8.65 -20.72
N LYS A 98 -10.99 9.75 -20.85
CA LYS A 98 -10.99 10.85 -19.86
C LYS A 98 -11.34 10.38 -18.44
N SER A 99 -12.22 9.38 -18.31
CA SER A 99 -12.58 8.77 -17.01
C SER A 99 -11.37 8.18 -16.28
N ILE A 100 -10.40 7.64 -17.02
CA ILE A 100 -9.15 7.12 -16.48
C ILE A 100 -8.12 8.25 -16.32
N ARG A 101 -8.03 9.19 -17.29
CA ARG A 101 -7.15 10.39 -17.20
C ARG A 101 -7.51 11.35 -16.08
N GLY A 102 -8.73 11.29 -15.57
CA GLY A 102 -9.10 11.97 -14.34
C GLY A 102 -8.23 11.57 -13.15
N TYR A 103 -7.59 10.39 -13.19
CA TYR A 103 -6.50 10.05 -12.28
C TYR A 103 -5.18 10.41 -12.95
N GLY A 104 -4.57 11.50 -12.48
CA GLY A 104 -3.34 12.05 -13.03
C GLY A 104 -2.17 11.04 -13.05
N MET A 105 -1.13 11.38 -13.81
CA MET A 105 0.03 10.49 -14.02
C MET A 105 0.69 10.06 -12.72
N GLY A 106 0.94 10.99 -11.80
CA GLY A 106 1.59 10.62 -10.55
C GLY A 106 0.78 9.68 -9.65
N TYR A 107 -0.55 9.68 -9.72
CA TYR A 107 -1.36 8.66 -9.03
C TYR A 107 -1.14 7.26 -9.62
N ARG A 108 -0.94 7.17 -10.94
CA ARG A 108 -0.64 5.90 -11.62
C ARG A 108 0.79 5.45 -11.35
N HIS A 109 1.74 6.38 -11.29
CA HIS A 109 3.09 6.12 -10.82
C HIS A 109 3.10 5.60 -9.38
N MET A 110 2.30 6.19 -8.48
CA MET A 110 2.13 5.72 -7.11
C MET A 110 1.56 4.29 -7.07
N CYS A 111 0.52 4.00 -7.85
CA CYS A 111 -0.04 2.64 -7.95
C CYS A 111 1.03 1.63 -8.41
N ARG A 112 1.82 1.98 -9.44
CA ARG A 112 2.93 1.13 -9.91
C ARG A 112 4.00 0.97 -8.82
N PHE A 113 4.44 2.07 -8.21
CA PHE A 113 5.51 2.12 -7.20
C PHE A 113 5.21 1.23 -6.00
N PHE A 114 3.99 1.31 -5.45
CA PHE A 114 3.58 0.46 -4.34
C PHE A 114 3.25 -0.98 -4.74
N SER A 115 3.11 -1.29 -6.03
CA SER A 115 2.95 -2.66 -6.52
C SER A 115 4.28 -3.41 -6.70
N GLY A 116 5.44 -2.76 -6.55
CA GLY A 116 6.72 -3.43 -6.78
C GLY A 116 7.95 -2.61 -6.38
N PRO A 117 8.30 -1.53 -7.11
CA PRO A 117 9.60 -0.86 -7.00
C PRO A 117 10.01 -0.43 -5.59
N VAL A 118 9.05 -0.04 -4.73
CA VAL A 118 9.35 0.34 -3.35
C VAL A 118 10.07 -0.77 -2.58
N PHE A 119 9.70 -2.04 -2.79
CA PHE A 119 10.21 -3.18 -2.03
C PHE A 119 11.58 -3.67 -2.47
N GLU A 120 12.04 -3.21 -3.63
CA GLU A 120 13.37 -3.46 -4.20
C GLU A 120 14.36 -2.34 -3.82
N SER A 121 13.90 -1.26 -3.17
CA SER A 121 14.79 -0.16 -2.79
C SER A 121 15.83 -0.57 -1.74
N ASP A 122 17.06 -0.08 -1.91
CA ASP A 122 18.20 -0.39 -1.03
C ASP A 122 17.93 -0.01 0.43
N VAL A 123 17.22 1.11 0.64
CA VAL A 123 16.85 1.57 1.99
C VAL A 123 15.94 0.56 2.73
N LEU A 124 15.27 -0.34 2.01
CA LEU A 124 14.44 -1.38 2.60
C LEU A 124 15.10 -2.76 2.66
N ALA A 125 16.30 -2.95 2.10
CA ALA A 125 16.91 -4.26 1.87
C ALA A 125 17.06 -5.12 3.15
N ASP A 126 17.42 -4.48 4.27
CA ASP A 126 17.70 -5.13 5.55
C ASP A 126 16.45 -5.36 6.43
N TYR A 127 15.27 -4.87 5.99
CA TYR A 127 14.03 -5.05 6.73
C TYR A 127 13.28 -6.31 6.31
N GLU A 128 12.81 -7.06 7.29
CA GLU A 128 11.97 -8.24 7.08
C GLU A 128 10.51 -7.83 6.81
N TYR A 129 10.02 -6.83 7.52
CA TYR A 129 8.64 -6.36 7.44
C TYR A 129 8.53 -4.87 7.12
N VAL A 130 7.55 -4.53 6.30
CA VAL A 130 7.24 -3.17 5.87
C VAL A 130 5.80 -2.84 6.28
N TRP A 131 5.63 -1.82 7.13
CA TRP A 131 4.34 -1.23 7.45
C TRP A 131 4.13 0.03 6.62
N ARG A 132 3.29 -0.03 5.57
CA ARG A 132 2.87 1.17 4.85
C ARG A 132 1.76 1.88 5.61
N LEU A 133 1.92 3.19 5.76
CA LEU A 133 0.86 4.13 6.08
C LEU A 133 0.81 5.22 5.00
N ASP A 134 -0.39 5.58 4.54
CA ASP A 134 -0.55 6.71 3.62
C ASP A 134 -0.25 8.05 4.32
N SER A 135 0.05 9.10 3.56
CA SER A 135 0.34 10.43 4.12
C SER A 135 -0.83 11.00 4.93
N ASP A 136 -2.06 10.56 4.67
CA ASP A 136 -3.25 10.98 5.42
C ASP A 136 -3.74 9.93 6.44
N SER A 137 -2.99 8.84 6.66
CA SER A 137 -3.36 7.73 7.56
C SER A 137 -2.81 7.92 8.96
N PHE A 138 -3.70 8.04 9.96
CA PHE A 138 -3.36 8.26 11.36
C PHE A 138 -3.93 7.17 12.28
N LEU A 139 -3.21 6.90 13.37
CA LEU A 139 -3.65 5.98 14.42
C LEU A 139 -4.69 6.65 15.31
N LEU A 140 -5.80 5.98 15.60
CA LEU A 140 -6.84 6.48 16.52
C LEU A 140 -6.50 6.23 18.00
N GLY A 141 -5.45 5.48 18.27
CA GLY A 141 -5.02 5.05 19.60
C GLY A 141 -3.91 4.01 19.51
N PRO A 142 -3.34 3.61 20.66
CA PRO A 142 -2.29 2.59 20.69
C PRO A 142 -2.80 1.25 20.13
N PRO A 143 -2.03 0.58 19.26
CA PRO A 143 -2.28 -0.82 18.91
C PRO A 143 -2.33 -1.71 20.15
N ALA A 144 -3.14 -2.77 20.15
CA ALA A 144 -3.24 -3.69 21.27
C ALA A 144 -1.97 -4.53 21.48
N ALA A 145 -1.20 -4.75 20.42
CA ALA A 145 0.12 -5.36 20.45
C ALA A 145 0.99 -4.75 19.32
N ASP A 146 2.30 -5.00 19.38
CA ASP A 146 3.23 -4.58 18.32
C ASP A 146 2.89 -5.29 17.00
N PRO A 147 2.49 -4.56 15.94
CA PRO A 147 2.09 -5.17 14.67
C PRO A 147 3.19 -6.04 14.04
N PHE A 148 4.46 -5.67 14.19
CA PHE A 148 5.57 -6.44 13.64
C PHE A 148 5.78 -7.75 14.41
N LEU A 149 5.70 -7.73 15.74
CA LEU A 149 5.72 -8.94 16.55
C LEU A 149 4.53 -9.85 16.24
N GLU A 150 3.35 -9.27 16.02
CA GLU A 150 2.15 -10.03 15.65
C GLU A 150 2.30 -10.74 14.29
N MET A 151 2.97 -10.11 13.33
CA MET A 151 3.29 -10.75 12.05
C MET A 151 4.31 -11.88 12.23
N ALA A 152 5.39 -11.64 12.96
CA ALA A 152 6.45 -12.61 13.19
C ALA A 152 5.93 -13.86 13.93
N VAL A 153 5.18 -13.67 15.02
CA VAL A 153 4.59 -14.78 15.81
C VAL A 153 3.60 -15.59 14.98
N ALA A 154 2.80 -14.93 14.13
CA ALA A 154 1.86 -15.61 13.25
C ALA A 154 2.51 -16.20 11.99
N ASN A 155 3.82 -15.99 11.79
CA ASN A 155 4.51 -16.24 10.53
C ASN A 155 3.79 -15.65 9.30
N ALA A 156 3.10 -14.51 9.49
CA ALA A 156 2.21 -13.94 8.49
C ALA A 156 2.98 -13.21 7.40
N THR A 157 2.48 -13.31 6.16
CA THR A 157 3.11 -12.71 4.98
C THR A 157 2.52 -11.35 4.64
N TYR A 158 1.22 -11.16 4.80
CA TYR A 158 0.53 -9.92 4.48
C TYR A 158 -0.62 -9.66 5.45
N ALA A 159 -0.82 -8.43 5.88
CA ALA A 159 -1.90 -8.02 6.74
C ALA A 159 -2.51 -6.70 6.27
N TRP A 160 -3.84 -6.62 6.37
CA TRP A 160 -4.63 -5.47 5.96
C TRP A 160 -5.73 -5.21 6.98
N ILE A 161 -6.24 -3.98 6.99
CA ILE A 161 -7.30 -3.58 7.92
C ILE A 161 -8.67 -3.80 7.28
N HIS A 162 -8.89 -3.34 6.04
CA HIS A 162 -10.20 -3.48 5.40
C HIS A 162 -10.07 -3.78 3.90
N ALA A 163 -11.12 -4.37 3.34
CA ALA A 163 -11.25 -4.62 1.92
C ALA A 163 -12.42 -3.81 1.36
N PHE A 164 -12.38 -3.51 0.07
CA PHE A 164 -13.41 -2.76 -0.63
C PHE A 164 -13.57 -3.26 -2.06
N ARG A 165 -14.72 -2.99 -2.69
CA ARG A 165 -14.93 -3.24 -4.11
C ARG A 165 -14.44 -2.04 -4.92
N ASP A 166 -13.47 -2.24 -5.82
CA ASP A 166 -13.06 -1.20 -6.76
C ASP A 166 -14.09 -1.05 -7.90
N GLU A 167 -13.93 -0.04 -8.74
CA GLU A 167 -14.79 0.19 -9.89
C GLU A 167 -14.37 -0.74 -11.04
N PRO A 168 -15.27 -1.57 -11.61
CA PRO A 168 -14.98 -2.49 -12.72
C PRO A 168 -14.21 -1.85 -13.88
N LEU A 169 -14.50 -0.59 -14.21
CA LEU A 169 -13.78 0.16 -15.24
C LEU A 169 -12.26 0.21 -14.97
N PHE A 170 -11.83 0.39 -13.72
CA PHE A 170 -10.42 0.57 -13.34
C PHE A 170 -9.63 -0.73 -13.22
N VAL A 171 -10.29 -1.87 -13.36
CA VAL A 171 -9.65 -3.20 -13.35
C VAL A 171 -9.80 -3.93 -14.69
N THR A 172 -10.24 -3.21 -15.74
CA THR A 172 -10.39 -3.75 -17.10
C THR A 172 -9.11 -4.47 -17.53
N GLY A 173 -9.24 -5.75 -17.91
CA GLY A 173 -8.13 -6.60 -18.38
C GLY A 173 -7.17 -7.11 -17.29
N LEU A 174 -7.29 -6.66 -16.03
CA LEU A 174 -6.40 -7.10 -14.95
C LEU A 174 -6.64 -8.58 -14.62
N TRP A 175 -7.90 -9.00 -14.59
CA TRP A 175 -8.24 -10.40 -14.33
C TRP A 175 -7.80 -11.33 -15.45
N ASP A 176 -7.96 -10.94 -16.72
CA ASP A 176 -7.50 -11.78 -17.84
C ASP A 176 -6.00 -12.06 -17.74
N LEU A 177 -5.19 -11.02 -17.50
CA LEU A 177 -3.75 -11.17 -17.26
C LEU A 177 -3.46 -12.07 -16.06
N THR A 178 -4.17 -11.87 -14.95
CA THR A 178 -3.99 -12.65 -13.73
C THR A 178 -4.35 -14.11 -13.93
N ARG A 179 -5.47 -14.38 -14.59
CA ARG A 179 -5.95 -15.71 -14.93
C ARG A 179 -4.94 -16.46 -15.80
N ASP A 180 -4.41 -15.81 -16.82
CA ASP A 180 -3.41 -16.40 -17.70
C ASP A 180 -2.13 -16.72 -16.91
N PHE A 181 -1.74 -15.85 -15.98
CA PHE A 181 -0.60 -16.07 -15.09
C PHE A 181 -0.81 -17.23 -14.09
N LEU A 182 -2.01 -17.37 -13.52
CA LEU A 182 -2.42 -18.48 -12.65
C LEU A 182 -2.35 -19.81 -13.42
N ARG A 183 -2.99 -19.87 -14.59
CA ARG A 183 -3.03 -21.06 -15.46
C ARG A 183 -1.63 -21.51 -15.87
N ALA A 184 -0.77 -20.58 -16.25
CA ALA A 184 0.62 -20.87 -16.61
C ALA A 184 1.42 -21.52 -15.46
N ARG A 185 0.97 -21.37 -14.20
CA ARG A 185 1.59 -21.96 -13.00
C ARG A 185 0.79 -23.11 -12.40
N GLY A 186 -0.29 -23.56 -13.05
CA GLY A 186 -1.16 -24.62 -12.54
C GLY A 186 -1.87 -24.24 -11.25
N ILE A 187 -2.12 -22.95 -11.02
CA ILE A 187 -2.83 -22.46 -9.83
C ILE A 187 -4.31 -22.32 -10.17
N ASP A 188 -5.16 -22.93 -9.35
CA ASP A 188 -6.61 -22.87 -9.49
C ASP A 188 -7.16 -21.45 -9.26
N GLU A 189 -8.02 -20.99 -10.16
CA GLU A 189 -8.71 -19.69 -10.09
C GLU A 189 -9.61 -19.60 -8.84
N ASP A 190 -10.13 -20.74 -8.36
CA ASP A 190 -10.95 -20.82 -7.14
C ASP A 190 -10.21 -20.32 -5.89
N ARG A 191 -8.87 -20.35 -5.91
CA ARG A 191 -8.06 -19.73 -4.85
C ARG A 191 -8.27 -18.22 -4.78
N VAL A 192 -8.51 -17.54 -5.90
CA VAL A 192 -8.85 -16.11 -5.89
C VAL A 192 -10.31 -15.90 -5.54
N HIS A 193 -11.22 -16.70 -6.11
CA HIS A 193 -12.66 -16.57 -5.88
C HIS A 193 -13.05 -16.77 -4.41
N SER A 194 -12.41 -17.72 -3.72
CA SER A 194 -12.64 -17.97 -2.29
C SER A 194 -12.37 -16.76 -1.37
N TRP A 195 -11.65 -15.74 -1.85
CA TRP A 195 -11.37 -14.51 -1.12
C TRP A 195 -12.43 -13.43 -1.32
N VAL A 196 -13.37 -13.65 -2.25
CA VAL A 196 -14.48 -12.76 -2.51
C VAL A 196 -15.68 -13.20 -1.65
N PRO A 197 -16.19 -12.33 -0.77
CA PRO A 197 -17.30 -12.69 0.12
C PRO A 197 -18.57 -13.10 -0.62
N GLY A 198 -19.33 -14.02 -0.02
CA GLY A 198 -20.66 -14.39 -0.51
C GLY A 198 -20.66 -15.32 -1.73
N GLY A 199 -19.56 -16.05 -1.97
CA GLY A 199 -19.43 -16.97 -3.11
C GLY A 199 -19.39 -16.26 -4.46
N GLN A 200 -19.00 -14.99 -4.48
CA GLN A 200 -18.82 -14.20 -5.69
C GLN A 200 -17.46 -14.48 -6.32
N SER A 201 -17.25 -13.98 -7.53
CA SER A 201 -16.00 -14.15 -8.28
C SER A 201 -15.33 -12.82 -8.61
N TRP A 202 -14.03 -12.91 -8.85
CA TRP A 202 -13.28 -11.89 -9.59
C TRP A 202 -13.42 -12.25 -11.07
N PRO A 203 -13.73 -11.31 -11.98
CA PRO A 203 -13.74 -9.86 -11.81
C PRO A 203 -15.11 -9.23 -11.52
N GLU A 204 -16.19 -10.00 -11.39
CA GLU A 204 -17.56 -9.48 -11.18
C GLU A 204 -17.65 -8.61 -9.92
N THR A 205 -16.95 -9.04 -8.87
CA THR A 205 -16.73 -8.27 -7.65
C THR A 205 -15.23 -8.05 -7.46
N PRO A 206 -14.69 -6.91 -7.96
CA PRO A 206 -13.28 -6.61 -7.84
C PRO A 206 -12.93 -6.20 -6.39
N MET A 207 -12.81 -7.20 -5.52
CA MET A 207 -12.49 -7.04 -4.10
C MET A 207 -11.00 -6.78 -3.91
N CYS A 208 -10.64 -5.64 -3.35
CA CYS A 208 -9.25 -5.20 -3.17
C CYS A 208 -8.94 -4.94 -1.69
N PHE A 209 -7.70 -5.18 -1.28
CA PHE A 209 -7.25 -4.81 0.07
C PHE A 209 -6.89 -3.34 0.09
N ALA A 210 -7.39 -2.59 1.06
CA ALA A 210 -7.01 -1.21 1.19
C ALA A 210 -5.54 -1.10 1.58
N THR A 211 -4.74 -0.60 0.65
CA THR A 211 -3.29 -0.51 0.79
C THR A 211 -2.83 0.79 1.44
N ASN A 212 -3.73 1.74 1.72
CA ASN A 212 -3.41 2.91 2.55
C ASN A 212 -2.90 2.53 3.96
N CYS A 213 -3.23 1.32 4.43
CA CYS A 213 -2.58 0.70 5.58
C CYS A 213 -2.46 -0.82 5.38
N PHE A 214 -1.23 -1.28 5.15
CA PHE A 214 -0.90 -2.71 5.15
C PHE A 214 0.45 -2.95 5.83
N LEU A 215 0.62 -4.15 6.35
CA LEU A 215 1.88 -4.65 6.88
C LEU A 215 2.22 -5.95 6.17
N ALA A 216 3.44 -6.08 5.67
CA ALA A 216 3.80 -7.21 4.85
C ALA A 216 5.25 -7.62 5.04
N ARG A 217 5.54 -8.90 4.82
CA ARG A 217 6.89 -9.43 4.73
C ARG A 217 7.51 -8.97 3.41
N ARG A 218 8.60 -8.22 3.47
CA ARG A 218 9.28 -7.65 2.29
C ARG A 218 9.69 -8.73 1.29
N SER A 219 10.21 -9.86 1.79
CA SER A 219 10.69 -10.96 0.95
C SER A 219 9.61 -11.59 0.07
N TRP A 220 8.32 -11.34 0.37
CA TRP A 220 7.24 -11.74 -0.52
C TRP A 220 7.25 -10.93 -1.82
N PHE A 221 7.37 -9.61 -1.73
CA PHE A 221 7.41 -8.72 -2.88
C PHE A 221 8.65 -8.93 -3.74
N THR A 222 9.76 -9.35 -3.14
CA THR A 222 11.00 -9.67 -3.87
C THR A 222 11.14 -11.15 -4.20
N SER A 223 10.08 -11.95 -4.02
CA SER A 223 10.08 -13.35 -4.42
C SER A 223 9.88 -13.47 -5.93
N GLU A 224 10.48 -14.48 -6.54
CA GLU A 224 10.37 -14.67 -7.99
C GLU A 224 8.92 -14.80 -8.50
N PRO A 225 7.99 -15.52 -7.83
CA PRO A 225 6.61 -15.58 -8.29
C PRO A 225 5.91 -14.21 -8.27
N TYR A 226 6.12 -13.39 -7.22
CA TYR A 226 5.55 -12.05 -7.15
C TYR A 226 6.18 -11.13 -8.19
N LEU A 227 7.52 -11.09 -8.29
CA LEU A 227 8.23 -10.24 -9.24
C LEU A 227 7.85 -10.57 -10.68
N SER A 228 7.72 -11.86 -11.02
CA SER A 228 7.22 -12.27 -12.33
C SER A 228 5.79 -11.78 -12.61
N TYR A 229 4.91 -11.80 -11.61
CA TYR A 229 3.54 -11.29 -11.73
C TYR A 229 3.51 -9.77 -11.91
N PHE A 230 4.26 -9.06 -11.07
CA PHE A 230 4.44 -7.62 -11.18
C PHE A 230 5.00 -7.22 -12.55
N ARG A 231 6.05 -7.89 -13.04
CA ARG A 231 6.62 -7.62 -14.39
C ARG A 231 5.59 -7.80 -15.50
N ALA A 232 4.81 -8.88 -15.48
CA ALA A 232 3.75 -9.09 -16.47
C ALA A 232 2.72 -7.95 -16.46
N ILE A 233 2.31 -7.50 -15.27
CA ILE A 233 1.41 -6.35 -15.10
C ILE A 233 2.06 -5.07 -15.61
N ASP A 234 3.32 -4.81 -15.22
CA ASP A 234 4.02 -3.57 -15.55
C ASP A 234 4.30 -3.47 -17.05
N GLU A 235 4.84 -4.51 -17.67
CA GLU A 235 5.12 -4.58 -19.11
C GLU A 235 3.86 -4.45 -19.95
N SER A 236 2.69 -4.85 -19.43
CA SER A 236 1.42 -4.60 -20.10
C SER A 236 1.07 -3.11 -20.15
N GLY A 237 1.61 -2.26 -19.27
CA GLY A 237 1.25 -0.84 -19.16
C GLY A 237 -0.16 -0.60 -18.59
N GLY A 238 -0.78 -1.60 -17.95
CA GLY A 238 -2.14 -1.50 -17.44
C GLY A 238 -2.32 -0.48 -16.31
N PHE A 239 -1.27 -0.21 -15.50
CA PHE A 239 -1.23 0.89 -14.54
C PHE A 239 -1.60 2.24 -15.19
N TYR A 240 -1.15 2.45 -16.43
CA TYR A 240 -1.31 3.73 -17.13
C TYR A 240 -2.52 3.76 -18.06
N ARG A 241 -2.89 2.61 -18.65
CA ARG A 241 -4.02 2.52 -19.58
C ARG A 241 -5.36 2.44 -18.88
N TYR A 242 -5.40 1.81 -17.70
CA TYR A 242 -6.64 1.47 -17.01
C TYR A 242 -6.70 1.93 -15.56
N ARG A 243 -5.62 2.51 -15.02
CA ARG A 243 -5.49 2.84 -13.58
C ARG A 243 -5.61 1.57 -12.73
N TRP A 244 -4.88 0.52 -13.08
CA TRP A 244 -4.78 -0.62 -12.16
C TRP A 244 -4.18 -0.13 -10.83
N GLY A 245 -4.88 -0.42 -9.73
CA GLY A 245 -4.47 -0.01 -8.39
C GLY A 245 -3.63 -1.08 -7.69
N ASP A 246 -2.64 -0.65 -6.92
CA ASP A 246 -1.84 -1.50 -6.03
C ASP A 246 -2.71 -2.35 -5.09
N ALA A 247 -3.83 -1.79 -4.62
CA ALA A 247 -4.83 -2.49 -3.81
C ALA A 247 -5.32 -3.81 -4.45
N CYS A 248 -5.65 -3.78 -5.73
CA CYS A 248 -6.18 -4.93 -6.45
C CYS A 248 -5.05 -5.87 -6.89
N VAL A 249 -3.90 -5.32 -7.28
CA VAL A 249 -2.69 -6.12 -7.57
C VAL A 249 -2.27 -6.93 -6.34
N HIS A 250 -2.24 -6.31 -5.16
CA HIS A 250 -1.89 -6.98 -3.90
C HIS A 250 -2.90 -8.06 -3.54
N MET A 251 -4.20 -7.77 -3.67
CA MET A 251 -5.24 -8.78 -3.39
C MET A 251 -5.11 -9.99 -4.31
N LEU A 252 -5.00 -9.77 -5.63
CA LEU A 252 -4.87 -10.86 -6.60
C LEU A 252 -3.57 -11.64 -6.39
N ALA A 253 -2.47 -10.96 -6.07
CA ALA A 253 -1.20 -11.62 -5.78
C ALA A 253 -1.26 -12.49 -4.51
N ALA A 254 -1.89 -11.97 -3.47
CA ALA A 254 -2.06 -12.64 -2.20
C ALA A 254 -2.99 -13.87 -2.36
N ALA A 255 -4.16 -13.68 -2.98
CA ALA A 255 -5.14 -14.74 -3.19
C ALA A 255 -4.65 -15.82 -4.17
N GLY A 256 -3.87 -15.43 -5.18
CA GLY A 256 -3.17 -16.35 -6.09
C GLY A 256 -2.07 -17.17 -5.40
N GLY A 257 -1.69 -16.83 -4.17
CA GLY A 257 -0.74 -17.60 -3.37
C GLY A 257 0.71 -17.47 -3.85
N TYR A 258 1.06 -16.38 -4.53
CA TYR A 258 2.40 -16.16 -5.07
C TYR A 258 3.49 -15.93 -3.98
N GLY A 259 3.14 -16.08 -2.70
CA GLY A 259 4.03 -15.90 -1.55
C GLY A 259 4.32 -17.14 -0.69
N GLY A 260 3.87 -18.32 -1.11
CA GLY A 260 4.04 -19.55 -0.34
C GLY A 260 2.97 -19.77 0.76
N PRO A 261 3.06 -20.87 1.52
CA PRO A 261 1.96 -21.45 2.30
C PRO A 261 1.62 -20.73 3.61
N HIS A 262 2.30 -19.64 3.96
CA HIS A 262 2.16 -18.99 5.27
C HIS A 262 1.31 -17.72 5.22
N ALA A 263 0.03 -17.94 5.59
CA ALA A 263 -0.97 -17.04 6.16
C ALA A 263 -0.91 -15.54 5.80
N ILE A 264 -1.97 -15.09 5.14
CA ILE A 264 -2.37 -13.70 5.00
C ILE A 264 -3.38 -13.41 6.14
N ARG A 265 -3.14 -12.35 6.92
CA ARG A 265 -3.81 -12.08 8.19
C ARG A 265 -4.74 -10.86 8.13
N VAL A 266 -6.03 -11.06 8.39
CA VAL A 266 -7.00 -9.97 8.53
C VAL A 266 -6.79 -9.27 9.88
N ALA A 267 -6.44 -7.98 9.91
CA ALA A 267 -6.23 -7.26 11.17
C ALA A 267 -7.55 -6.97 11.91
N THR A 268 -8.68 -6.80 11.20
CA THR A 268 -9.98 -6.38 11.77
C THR A 268 -10.79 -7.46 12.48
N GLN A 269 -10.39 -8.72 12.46
CA GLN A 269 -11.12 -9.79 13.15
C GLN A 269 -10.89 -9.84 14.67
N ARG A 270 -10.32 -8.79 15.27
CA ARG A 270 -10.13 -8.69 16.73
C ARG A 270 -10.84 -7.46 17.31
N PRO A 271 -11.50 -7.58 18.48
CA PRO A 271 -12.12 -6.45 19.18
C PRO A 271 -11.13 -5.32 19.57
N HIS A 272 -9.82 -5.58 19.49
CA HIS A 272 -8.73 -4.65 19.81
C HIS A 272 -7.76 -4.41 18.64
N ALA A 273 -8.20 -4.58 17.39
CA ALA A 273 -7.38 -4.35 16.20
C ALA A 273 -6.81 -2.91 16.15
N THR A 274 -5.62 -2.75 15.57
CA THR A 274 -5.05 -1.44 15.23
C THR A 274 -6.06 -0.61 14.46
N ARG A 275 -6.43 0.54 15.02
CA ARG A 275 -7.41 1.45 14.44
C ARG A 275 -6.70 2.55 13.67
N VAL A 276 -6.88 2.55 12.36
CA VAL A 276 -6.32 3.56 11.46
C VAL A 276 -7.47 4.30 10.81
N ALA A 277 -7.40 5.62 10.78
CA ALA A 277 -8.31 6.47 10.04
C ALA A 277 -7.52 7.24 8.99
N THR A 278 -8.20 7.67 7.93
CA THR A 278 -7.67 8.66 7.00
C THR A 278 -8.43 9.98 7.15
N VAL A 279 -7.83 11.10 6.75
CA VAL A 279 -8.45 12.45 6.87
C VAL A 279 -9.84 12.51 6.22
N ASN A 280 -10.13 11.62 5.27
CA ASN A 280 -11.45 11.48 4.64
C ASN A 280 -12.28 10.26 5.09
N ARG A 281 -11.80 9.36 5.97
CA ARG A 281 -12.59 8.22 6.52
C ARG A 281 -12.13 7.75 7.91
N MET A 282 -13.08 7.61 8.84
CA MET A 282 -12.86 6.80 10.05
C MET A 282 -13.07 5.32 9.72
N TYR A 283 -12.06 4.47 9.92
CA TYR A 283 -12.25 3.02 9.92
C TYR A 283 -12.31 2.53 11.37
N GLN A 284 -13.54 2.38 11.88
CA GLN A 284 -13.77 1.73 13.16
C GLN A 284 -13.96 0.23 12.95
N GLY A 285 -13.16 -0.57 13.66
CA GLY A 285 -13.50 -1.96 13.92
C GLY A 285 -14.85 -1.99 14.66
N THR A 286 -15.78 -2.77 14.10
CA THR A 286 -17.19 -2.96 14.50
C THR A 286 -18.14 -1.78 14.30
N ALA A 287 -18.47 -1.47 13.04
CA ALA A 287 -19.86 -1.37 12.54
C ALA A 287 -19.83 -1.23 11.01
N TYR A 288 -20.46 -2.19 10.32
CA TYR A 288 -20.71 -2.13 8.88
C TYR A 288 -21.62 -0.94 8.58
N VAL A 289 -21.19 0.00 7.74
CA VAL A 289 -22.06 0.66 6.77
C VAL A 289 -21.27 0.81 5.46
N CYS A 290 -21.29 -0.26 4.66
CA CYS A 290 -21.15 -0.15 3.22
C CYS A 290 -22.46 0.45 2.71
N GLY A 291 -22.47 1.76 2.47
CA GLY A 291 -23.52 2.44 1.73
C GLY A 291 -22.88 3.05 0.50
N ALA A 292 -23.14 2.47 -0.66
CA ALA A 292 -22.69 2.96 -1.95
C ALA A 292 -22.79 4.49 -2.04
N CYS A 293 -21.66 5.18 -2.18
CA CYS A 293 -21.73 6.59 -2.49
C CYS A 293 -20.57 6.99 -3.39
N HIS A 294 -20.95 7.57 -4.53
CA HIS A 294 -20.09 8.25 -5.50
C HIS A 294 -19.10 9.26 -4.85
N ALA A 295 -19.34 9.67 -3.59
CA ALA A 295 -18.41 10.42 -2.76
C ALA A 295 -17.08 9.69 -2.44
N CYS A 296 -17.07 8.35 -2.43
CA CYS A 296 -15.86 7.55 -2.18
C CYS A 296 -14.83 7.65 -3.30
N VAL A 297 -15.29 7.81 -4.54
CA VAL A 297 -14.47 8.04 -5.74
C VAL A 297 -14.07 9.52 -5.86
N ALA A 298 -14.89 10.42 -5.33
CA ALA A 298 -14.61 11.86 -5.29
C ALA A 298 -13.57 12.27 -4.23
N ALA A 299 -13.30 11.46 -3.20
CA ALA A 299 -12.23 11.75 -2.23
C ALA A 299 -10.84 11.38 -2.77
N LEU A 300 -10.73 10.25 -3.48
CA LEU A 300 -9.62 9.95 -4.40
C LEU A 300 -9.49 11.03 -5.49
N ALA A 301 -10.54 11.82 -5.72
CA ALA A 301 -10.52 12.94 -6.65
C ALA A 301 -9.81 14.19 -6.14
N ARG A 302 -9.72 14.39 -4.81
CA ARG A 302 -9.10 15.59 -4.23
C ARG A 302 -7.57 15.52 -4.16
N SER A 303 -6.98 14.36 -4.48
CA SER A 303 -5.55 14.16 -4.73
C SER A 303 -5.18 14.20 -6.23
N ARG A 304 -6.14 14.45 -7.14
CA ARG A 304 -6.01 14.16 -8.60
C ARG A 304 -4.93 14.95 -9.35
N ASP A 305 -4.48 16.09 -8.86
CA ASP A 305 -3.55 16.99 -9.59
C ASP A 305 -2.26 17.31 -8.83
N ARG A 306 -1.94 16.63 -7.73
CA ARG A 306 -0.81 17.07 -6.86
C ARG A 306 0.55 16.55 -7.27
N TRP A 307 0.58 15.47 -8.05
CA TRP A 307 1.80 14.85 -8.55
C TRP A 307 2.18 15.30 -9.98
N LEU A 308 1.77 16.50 -10.38
CA LEU A 308 1.97 17.08 -11.74
C LEU A 308 3.42 17.52 -12.05
N ARG A 309 4.43 17.07 -11.30
CA ARG A 309 5.84 17.41 -11.58
C ARG A 309 6.60 16.32 -12.34
N TRP A 310 5.87 15.40 -12.98
CA TRP A 310 6.38 14.44 -13.96
C TRP A 310 5.39 14.30 -15.12
#